data_AF-A0A1M4ZMJ8-F1
#
_entry.id   AF-A0A1M4ZMJ8-F1
#
_cell.length_a   1.000
_cell.length_b   1.000
_cell.length_c   1.000
_cell.angle_alpha   90.00
_cell.angle_beta   90.00
_cell.angle_gamma   90.00
#
_symmetry.space_group_name_H-M   'P 1'
#
loop_
_entity.id
_entity.type
_entity.pdbx_description
1 polymer ?
#
loop_
_entity_poly.entity_id
_entity_poly.type
_entity_poly.pdbx_seq_one_letter_code
_entity_poly.pdbx_strand_id
1 'polypeptide(L)'
;MLAFKLNQDYIANALCENKDKPQMHCNGRCVLAKKLKQAEQNEEKQRAQSQEKANVLFFCKMNRVKVEECLLSLQNSVFNSFYLHFKPSSFSNDIFKPPQFRTV
;
A
#
# COMPACT_ATOMS: atom_id res chain seq x y z
N MET A 1 -4.36 21.16 -2.91
CA MET A 1 -4.93 22.48 -3.34
C MET A 1 -5.50 23.29 -2.19
N LEU A 2 -6.20 22.69 -1.21
CA LEU A 2 -6.81 23.42 -0.08
C LEU A 2 -5.81 24.27 0.72
N ALA A 3 -4.67 23.69 1.12
CA ALA A 3 -3.61 24.39 1.84
C ALA A 3 -2.97 25.56 1.05
N PHE A 4 -2.99 25.49 -0.29
CA PHE A 4 -2.51 26.59 -1.12
C PHE A 4 -3.48 27.76 -1.09
N LYS A 5 -4.79 27.50 -1.21
CA LYS A 5 -5.82 28.54 -1.12
C LYS A 5 -5.89 29.19 0.26
N LEU A 6 -5.83 28.39 1.33
CA LEU A 6 -5.87 28.90 2.70
C LEU A 6 -4.70 29.82 3.03
N ASN A 7 -3.53 29.55 2.45
CA ASN A 7 -2.31 30.33 2.68
C ASN A 7 -1.96 31.26 1.50
N GLN A 8 -2.90 31.51 0.58
CA GLN A 8 -2.59 32.15 -0.70
C GLN A 8 -2.02 33.56 -0.51
N ASP A 9 -2.54 34.31 0.46
CA ASP A 9 -2.06 35.67 0.77
C ASP A 9 -0.62 35.66 1.28
N TYR A 10 -0.31 34.77 2.22
CA TYR A 10 1.07 34.57 2.70
C TYR A 10 2.01 34.16 1.56
N ILE A 11 1.57 33.23 0.70
CA ILE A 11 2.37 32.76 -0.43
C ILE A 11 2.61 33.90 -1.44
N ALA A 12 1.59 34.71 -1.72
CA ALA A 12 1.69 35.86 -2.63
C ALA A 12 2.65 36.93 -2.08
N ASN A 13 2.60 37.21 -0.77
CA ASN A 13 3.37 38.29 -0.16
C ASN A 13 4.82 37.89 0.17
N ALA A 14 5.03 36.67 0.68
CA ALA A 14 6.33 36.25 1.21
C ALA A 14 7.14 35.38 0.23
N LEU A 15 6.47 34.55 -0.58
CA LEU A 15 7.12 33.50 -1.38
C LEU A 15 7.07 33.72 -2.90
N CYS A 16 6.24 34.65 -3.37
CA CYS A 16 6.09 34.91 -4.80
C CYS A 16 7.27 35.72 -5.35
N GLU A 17 7.91 35.20 -6.39
CA GLU A 17 9.00 35.90 -7.10
C GLU A 17 8.51 37.11 -7.91
N ASN A 18 7.22 37.15 -8.26
CA ASN A 18 6.61 38.22 -9.07
C ASN A 18 5.83 39.23 -8.22
N LYS A 19 6.12 39.31 -6.91
CA LYS A 19 5.44 40.26 -6.01
C LYS A 19 5.63 41.72 -6.42
N ASP A 20 6.77 42.05 -7.02
CA ASP A 20 7.07 43.40 -7.52
C ASP A 20 6.45 43.69 -8.90
N LYS A 21 5.71 42.73 -9.48
CA LYS A 21 5.05 42.83 -10.79
C LYS A 21 3.55 42.55 -10.67
N PRO A 22 2.78 43.42 -9.98
CA PRO A 22 1.35 43.21 -9.73
C PRO A 22 0.51 43.07 -11.01
N GLN A 23 0.95 43.68 -12.13
CA GLN A 23 0.32 43.58 -13.45
C GLN A 23 0.28 42.15 -14.02
N MET A 24 1.11 41.23 -13.50
CA MET A 24 1.13 39.82 -13.93
C MET A 24 0.05 38.97 -13.24
N HIS A 25 -0.63 39.52 -12.23
CA HIS A 25 -1.65 38.81 -11.45
C HIS A 25 -1.21 37.41 -10.98
N CYS A 26 0.07 37.28 -10.58
CA CYS A 26 0.67 35.98 -10.26
C CYS A 26 0.05 35.35 -9.01
N ASN A 27 -0.17 36.12 -7.94
CA ASN A 27 -0.87 35.68 -6.72
C ASN A 27 -0.34 34.35 -6.15
N GLY A 28 0.99 34.16 -6.16
CA GLY A 28 1.63 32.94 -5.66
C GLY A 28 1.60 31.72 -6.61
N ARG A 29 1.04 31.84 -7.83
CA ARG A 29 0.94 30.72 -8.79
C ARG A 29 2.30 30.17 -9.24
N CYS A 30 3.35 30.99 -9.27
CA CYS A 30 4.71 30.54 -9.59
C CYS A 30 5.21 29.49 -8.59
N VAL A 31 4.93 29.68 -7.30
CA VAL A 31 5.31 28.74 -6.23
C VAL A 31 4.55 27.42 -6.39
N LEU A 32 3.26 27.49 -6.71
CA LEU A 32 2.45 26.29 -6.95
C LEU A 32 3.00 25.50 -8.15
N ALA A 33 3.28 26.17 -9.27
CA ALA A 33 3.84 25.54 -10.46
C ALA A 33 5.18 24.86 -10.18
N LYS A 34 6.06 25.50 -9.38
CA LYS A 34 7.35 24.92 -8.99
C LYS A 34 7.18 23.66 -8.14
N LYS A 35 6.27 23.67 -7.17
CA LYS A 35 5.99 22.49 -6.32
C LYS A 35 5.39 21.34 -7.12
N LEU A 36 4.51 21.62 -8.08
CA LEU A 36 3.93 20.60 -8.97
C LEU A 36 5.01 19.93 -9.82
N LYS A 37 5.88 20.72 -10.47
CA LYS A 37 7.02 20.18 -11.24
C LYS A 37 7.96 19.33 -10.38
N GLN A 38 8.23 19.76 -9.15
CA GLN A 38 9.05 18.97 -8.22
C GLN A 38 8.38 17.63 -7.84
N ALA A 39 7.06 17.62 -7.64
CA ALA A 39 6.32 16.39 -7.37
C ALA A 39 6.38 15.43 -8.56
N GLU A 40 6.17 15.92 -9.78
CA GLU A 40 6.26 15.13 -11.02
C GLU A 40 7.65 14.49 -11.17
N GLN A 41 8.73 15.27 -11.01
CA GLN A 41 10.10 14.75 -11.08
C GLN A 41 10.41 13.71 -9.99
N ASN A 42 9.86 13.88 -8.79
CA ASN A 42 10.05 12.92 -7.72
C ASN A 42 9.30 11.61 -7.99
N GLU A 43 8.08 11.68 -8.55
CA GLU A 43 7.33 10.50 -8.97
C GLU A 43 8.05 9.74 -10.09
N GLU A 44 8.61 10.43 -11.09
CA GLU A 44 9.40 9.79 -12.14
C GLU A 44 10.64 9.07 -11.57
N LYS A 45 11.38 9.72 -10.66
CA LYS A 45 12.52 9.10 -9.98
C LYS A 45 12.11 7.88 -9.14
N GLN A 46 10.98 7.96 -8.43
CA GLN A 46 10.46 6.83 -7.66
C GLN A 46 10.03 5.67 -8.56
N ARG A 47 9.40 5.95 -9.71
CA ARG A 47 9.05 4.90 -10.69
C ARG A 47 10.29 4.20 -11.25
N ALA A 48 11.32 4.97 -11.61
CA ALA A 48 12.60 4.40 -12.06
C ALA A 48 13.24 3.51 -10.99
N GLN A 49 13.25 3.96 -9.74
CA GLN A 49 13.80 3.19 -8.62
C GLN A 49 12.95 1.96 -8.25
N SER A 50 11.63 2.02 -8.45
CA SER A 50 10.72 0.90 -8.19
C SER A 50 10.81 -0.20 -9.25
N GLN A 51 11.27 0.11 -10.48
CA GLN A 51 11.54 -0.90 -11.51
C GLN A 51 12.79 -1.74 -11.17
N GLU A 52 13.76 -1.20 -10.42
CA GLU A 52 14.95 -1.95 -9.97
C GLU A 52 14.65 -2.90 -8.80
N LYS A 53 13.60 -2.64 -8.01
CA LYS A 53 13.22 -3.50 -6.89
C LYS A 53 12.23 -4.56 -7.36
N ALA A 54 12.75 -5.67 -7.88
CA ALA A 54 11.97 -6.87 -8.13
C ALA A 54 11.21 -7.26 -6.85
N ASN A 55 9.89 -7.46 -6.96
CA ASN A 55 9.04 -7.90 -5.87
C ASN A 55 9.57 -9.22 -5.30
N VAL A 56 10.22 -9.17 -4.14
CA VAL A 56 10.62 -10.37 -3.41
C VAL A 56 9.35 -10.98 -2.82
N LEU A 57 8.72 -11.87 -3.57
CA LEU A 57 7.63 -12.69 -3.06
C LEU A 57 8.22 -13.60 -1.98
N PHE A 58 7.79 -13.38 -0.74
CA PHE A 58 8.20 -14.20 0.40
C PHE A 58 7.61 -15.60 0.23
N PHE A 59 8.42 -16.55 -0.25
CA PHE A 59 8.03 -17.95 -0.32
C PHE A 59 8.48 -18.66 0.96
N CYS A 60 7.54 -18.94 1.85
CA CYS A 60 7.80 -19.78 3.01
C CYS A 60 7.39 -21.22 2.69
N LYS A 61 8.36 -22.12 2.53
CA LYS A 61 8.08 -23.55 2.32
C LYS A 61 7.36 -24.09 3.56
N MET A 62 6.10 -24.48 3.40
CA MET A 62 5.31 -25.04 4.50
C MET A 62 5.84 -26.44 4.84
N ASN A 63 6.37 -26.62 6.05
CA ASN A 63 6.78 -27.93 6.54
C ASN A 63 5.52 -28.74 6.84
N ARG A 64 5.38 -29.91 6.19
CA ARG A 64 4.31 -30.86 6.50
C ARG A 64 4.63 -31.53 7.84
N VAL A 65 3.89 -31.17 8.88
CA VAL A 65 3.91 -31.91 10.14
C VAL A 65 3.14 -33.21 9.92
N LYS A 66 3.82 -34.35 10.08
CA LYS A 66 3.15 -35.64 10.20
C LYS A 66 2.72 -35.77 11.65
N VAL A 67 1.41 -35.80 11.89
CA VAL A 67 0.86 -36.18 13.17
C VAL A 67 0.71 -37.70 13.12
N GLU A 68 1.57 -38.41 13.84
CA GLU A 68 1.29 -39.81 14.16
C GLU A 68 0.17 -39.82 15.20
N GLU A 69 -0.82 -40.69 15.00
CA GLU A 69 -1.96 -40.84 15.90
C GLU A 69 -1.45 -41.05 17.34
N CYS A 70 -1.55 -40.01 18.15
CA CYS A 70 -1.46 -40.16 19.58
C CYS A 70 -2.83 -40.67 20.04
N LEU A 71 -2.89 -41.91 20.53
CA LEU A 71 -4.00 -42.38 21.34
C LEU A 71 -4.01 -41.55 22.63
N LEU A 72 -4.63 -40.37 22.55
CA LEU A 72 -4.81 -39.49 23.69
C LEU A 72 -5.71 -40.23 24.69
N SER A 73 -5.16 -40.67 25.82
CA SER A 73 -5.99 -40.91 26.99
C SER A 73 -6.67 -39.59 27.29
N LEU A 74 -8.00 -39.53 27.15
CA LEU A 74 -8.81 -38.36 27.50
C LEU A 74 -8.59 -38.04 29.00
N GLN A 75 -7.59 -37.20 29.28
CA GLN A 75 -7.58 -36.42 30.49
C GLN A 75 -8.38 -35.16 30.18
N ASN A 76 -9.42 -34.94 30.98
CA ASN A 76 -10.21 -33.71 30.98
C ASN A 76 -9.28 -32.53 31.23
N SER A 77 -8.75 -31.98 30.15
CA SER A 77 -8.07 -30.71 30.15
C SER A 77 -9.14 -29.65 29.99
N VAL A 78 -9.26 -28.79 31.00
CA VAL A 78 -10.14 -27.62 30.96
C VAL A 78 -9.52 -26.64 29.97
N PHE A 79 -9.73 -26.88 28.69
CA PHE A 79 -9.34 -25.94 27.64
C PHE A 79 -10.35 -24.80 27.60
N ASN A 80 -9.84 -23.58 27.73
CA ASN A 80 -10.67 -22.39 27.68
C ASN A 80 -11.13 -22.17 26.24
N SER A 81 -12.42 -22.43 25.98
CA SER A 81 -13.07 -22.36 24.66
C SER A 81 -12.84 -21.03 23.93
N PHE A 82 -12.59 -19.95 24.69
CA PHE A 82 -12.31 -18.62 24.14
C PHE A 82 -11.09 -18.61 23.20
N TYR A 83 -10.07 -19.45 23.45
CA TYR A 83 -8.88 -19.55 22.60
C TYR A 83 -9.02 -20.57 21.45
N LEU A 84 -10.08 -21.38 21.44
CA LEU A 84 -10.39 -22.32 20.34
C LEU A 84 -11.15 -21.66 19.19
N HIS A 85 -11.49 -20.36 19.31
CA HIS A 85 -12.04 -19.57 18.21
C HIS A 85 -11.00 -19.19 17.14
N PHE A 86 -9.83 -19.84 17.14
CA PHE A 86 -8.99 -19.86 15.95
C PHE A 86 -9.75 -20.65 14.87
N LYS A 87 -10.50 -19.96 14.01
CA LYS A 87 -10.96 -20.56 12.77
C LYS A 87 -9.71 -20.72 11.91
N PRO A 88 -9.15 -21.92 11.71
CA PRO A 88 -8.17 -22.08 10.66
C PRO A 88 -8.87 -21.66 9.38
N SER A 89 -8.49 -20.53 8.79
CA SER A 89 -8.77 -20.31 7.38
C SER A 89 -8.02 -21.43 6.69
N SER A 90 -8.75 -22.48 6.31
CA SER A 90 -8.21 -23.57 5.53
C SER A 90 -7.74 -22.99 4.21
N PHE A 91 -6.48 -22.57 4.18
CA PHE A 91 -5.80 -22.16 2.98
C PHE A 91 -5.63 -23.41 2.14
N SER A 92 -6.58 -23.65 1.24
CA SER A 92 -6.42 -24.66 0.21
C SER A 92 -5.36 -24.16 -0.76
N ASN A 93 -4.26 -24.89 -0.85
CA ASN A 93 -3.23 -24.67 -1.87
C ASN A 93 -3.67 -25.18 -3.25
N ASP A 94 -4.93 -25.62 -3.40
CA ASP A 94 -5.45 -25.98 -4.71
C ASP A 94 -5.59 -24.70 -5.54
N ILE A 95 -4.75 -24.60 -6.58
CA ILE A 95 -4.92 -23.64 -7.65
C ILE A 95 -6.32 -23.86 -8.19
N PHE A 96 -7.26 -22.96 -7.86
CA PHE A 96 -8.61 -22.98 -8.41
C PHE A 96 -8.50 -22.98 -9.93
N LYS A 97 -8.66 -24.15 -10.55
CA LYS A 97 -8.71 -24.29 -12.00
C LYS A 97 -10.17 -24.07 -12.40
N PRO A 98 -10.52 -22.94 -13.04
CA PRO A 98 -11.86 -22.75 -13.53
C PRO A 98 -12.20 -23.88 -14.53
N PRO A 99 -13.46 -24.34 -14.57
CA PRO A 99 -13.87 -25.40 -15.49
C PRO A 99 -13.59 -24.99 -16.93
N GLN A 100 -12.89 -25.84 -17.67
CA GLN A 100 -12.66 -25.62 -19.10
C GLN A 100 -13.96 -25.92 -19.84
N PHE A 101 -14.53 -24.91 -20.49
CA PHE A 101 -15.65 -25.10 -21.42
C PHE A 101 -15.19 -26.08 -22.51
N ARG A 102 -15.77 -27.29 -22.50
CA ARG A 102 -15.62 -28.24 -23.59
C ARG A 102 -16.59 -27.80 -24.68
N THR A 103 -16.10 -27.11 -25.71
CA THR A 103 -16.84 -26.92 -26.95
C THR A 103 -17.04 -28.29 -27.60
N VAL A 104 -18.30 -28.69 -27.74
CA VAL A 104 -18.72 -29.81 -28.60
C VAL A 104 -18.70 -29.34 -30.04
#